data_AF-A0A1J5CG95-F1
#
_entry.id   AF-A0A1J5CG95-F1
#
_cell.length_a   1.000
_cell.length_b   1.000
_cell.length_c   1.000
_cell.angle_alpha   90.00
_cell.angle_beta   90.00
_cell.angle_gamma   90.00
#
_symmetry.space_group_name_H-M   'P 1'
#
loop_
_entity.id
_entity.type
_entity.pdbx_description
1 polymer ?
#
loop_
_entity_poly.entity_id
_entity_poly.type
_entity_poly.pdbx_seq_one_letter_code
_entity_poly.pdbx_strand_id
1 'polypeptide(L)'
;MSLYIVACLFFFPSMVFTITAGAVWGVALGTPLALLSSTLGAALAFLLGRYVARDWANRQIKRYPAFLRIDEAMAIHGWKIVALTRLSPAFPYAVLNYGYGLTRIGFGQYVLTTGLFMLPGAFLYTNIGSMAGGVIRRARTTAELVFLGAGILATIAVTIIVSRFANSSLDQTLSAKNKERTNA
;
A
#
# COMPACT_ATOMS: atom_id res chain seq x y z
N MET A 1 -14.14 -2.95 9.28
CA MET A 1 -13.92 -2.08 8.11
C MET A 1 -13.66 -0.64 8.49
N SER A 2 -14.31 -0.06 9.51
CA SER A 2 -13.97 1.27 10.04
C SER A 2 -12.49 1.41 10.43
N LEU A 3 -11.89 0.34 10.99
CA LEU A 3 -10.45 0.30 11.30
C LEU A 3 -9.55 0.34 10.05
N TYR A 4 -10.00 -0.17 8.90
CA TYR A 4 -9.28 -0.10 7.62
C TYR A 4 -9.12 1.35 7.18
N ILE A 5 -10.20 2.13 7.29
CA ILE A 5 -10.25 3.55 6.91
C ILE A 5 -9.26 4.34 7.78
N VAL A 6 -9.29 4.11 9.10
CA VAL A 6 -8.34 4.73 10.05
C VAL A 6 -6.91 4.30 9.75
N ALA A 7 -6.67 3.02 9.50
CA ALA A 7 -5.34 2.49 9.22
C ALA A 7 -4.75 3.05 7.91
N CYS A 8 -5.57 3.27 6.88
CA CYS A 8 -5.17 3.99 5.67
C CYS A 8 -4.70 5.42 5.95
N LEU A 9 -5.26 6.09 6.97
CA LEU A 9 -4.84 7.44 7.37
C LEU A 9 -3.50 7.43 8.11
N PHE A 10 -3.22 6.38 8.90
CA PHE A 10 -2.01 6.23 9.73
C PHE A 10 -0.88 5.43 9.07
N PHE A 11 -0.81 5.39 7.72
CA PHE A 11 0.26 4.70 6.97
C PHE A 11 0.37 3.19 7.25
N PHE A 12 -0.64 2.57 7.85
CA PHE A 12 -0.60 1.15 8.13
C PHE A 12 -0.73 0.32 6.83
N PRO A 13 -0.09 -0.87 6.73
CA PRO A 13 -0.19 -1.69 5.54
C PRO A 13 -1.63 -2.14 5.28
N SER A 14 -2.27 -1.53 4.28
CA SER A 14 -3.65 -1.84 3.87
C SER A 14 -3.81 -3.31 3.44
N MET A 15 -2.72 -3.95 2.98
CA MET A 15 -2.66 -5.36 2.62
C MET A 15 -3.13 -6.28 3.74
N VAL A 16 -2.72 -6.02 5.00
CA VAL A 16 -3.08 -6.86 6.14
C VAL A 16 -4.59 -6.94 6.27
N PHE A 17 -5.26 -5.80 6.22
CA PHE A 17 -6.71 -5.73 6.34
C PHE A 17 -7.44 -6.36 5.14
N THR A 18 -6.91 -6.23 3.93
CA THR A 18 -7.50 -6.88 2.74
C THR A 18 -7.40 -8.40 2.83
N ILE A 19 -6.27 -8.94 3.30
CA ILE A 19 -6.09 -10.38 3.54
C ILE A 19 -7.04 -10.85 4.65
N THR A 20 -7.12 -10.11 5.76
CA THR A 20 -8.07 -10.42 6.84
C THR A 20 -9.52 -10.41 6.35
N ALA A 21 -9.88 -9.47 5.48
CA ALA A 21 -11.22 -9.41 4.90
C ALA A 21 -11.55 -10.68 4.11
N GLY A 22 -10.60 -11.16 3.32
CA GLY A 22 -10.70 -12.43 2.61
C GLY A 22 -10.82 -13.63 3.55
N ALA A 23 -10.02 -13.67 4.63
CA ALA A 23 -10.04 -14.76 5.59
C ALA A 23 -11.36 -14.89 6.36
N VAL A 24 -11.99 -13.76 6.70
CA VAL A 24 -13.23 -13.72 7.49
C VAL A 24 -14.47 -13.88 6.60
N TRP A 25 -14.58 -13.08 5.53
CA TRP A 25 -15.80 -12.99 4.72
C TRP A 25 -15.72 -13.73 3.38
N GLY A 26 -14.58 -14.34 3.06
CA GLY A 26 -14.32 -14.95 1.76
C GLY A 26 -14.16 -13.92 0.64
N VAL A 27 -13.93 -14.38 -0.58
CA VAL A 27 -13.64 -13.50 -1.73
C VAL A 27 -14.85 -12.68 -2.15
N ALA A 28 -16.04 -13.28 -2.18
CA ALA A 28 -17.26 -12.67 -2.71
C ALA A 28 -17.69 -11.42 -1.92
N LEU A 29 -17.58 -11.45 -0.59
CA LEU A 29 -17.91 -10.31 0.27
C LEU A 29 -16.66 -9.53 0.70
N GLY A 30 -15.52 -10.20 0.87
CA GLY A 30 -14.27 -9.56 1.27
C GLY A 30 -13.73 -8.60 0.22
N THR A 31 -13.80 -8.93 -1.07
CA THR A 31 -13.33 -8.07 -2.17
C THR A 31 -14.07 -6.73 -2.23
N PRO A 32 -15.42 -6.69 -2.36
CA PRO A 32 -16.14 -5.42 -2.42
C PRO A 32 -16.01 -4.62 -1.12
N LEU A 33 -16.01 -5.26 0.05
CA LEU A 33 -15.82 -4.56 1.34
C LEU A 33 -14.44 -3.93 1.46
N ALA A 34 -13.39 -4.65 1.05
CA ALA A 34 -12.02 -4.14 1.06
C ALA A 34 -11.87 -2.97 0.09
N LEU A 35 -12.43 -3.08 -1.12
CA LEU A 35 -12.40 -2.02 -2.13
C LEU A 35 -13.12 -0.76 -1.68
N LEU A 36 -14.32 -0.89 -1.13
CA LEU A 36 -15.07 0.25 -0.62
C LEU A 36 -14.29 0.94 0.50
N SER A 37 -13.76 0.16 1.44
CA SER A 37 -12.99 0.68 2.57
C SER A 37 -11.70 1.37 2.12
N SER A 38 -10.95 0.75 1.20
CA SER A 38 -9.70 1.32 0.68
C SER A 38 -9.95 2.57 -0.16
N THR A 39 -10.99 2.56 -0.98
CA THR A 39 -11.37 3.70 -1.83
C THR A 39 -11.83 4.88 -0.98
N LEU A 40 -12.62 4.63 0.07
CA LEU A 40 -13.02 5.66 1.03
C LEU A 40 -11.84 6.23 1.80
N GLY A 41 -10.95 5.37 2.33
CA GLY A 41 -9.73 5.82 3.00
C GLY A 41 -8.82 6.66 2.08
N ALA A 42 -8.66 6.23 0.83
CA ALA A 42 -7.89 6.94 -0.17
C ALA A 42 -8.52 8.28 -0.58
N ALA A 43 -9.85 8.34 -0.65
CA ALA A 43 -10.61 9.56 -0.88
C ALA A 43 -10.43 10.56 0.26
N LEU A 44 -10.51 10.10 1.52
CA LEU A 44 -10.30 10.95 2.69
C LEU A 44 -8.87 11.48 2.76
N ALA A 45 -7.86 10.63 2.57
CA ALA A 45 -6.46 11.07 2.53
C ALA A 45 -6.20 12.08 1.40
N PHE A 46 -6.81 11.88 0.24
CA PHE A 46 -6.76 12.82 -0.87
C PHE A 46 -7.37 14.18 -0.51
N LEU A 47 -8.57 14.19 0.10
CA LEU A 47 -9.25 15.41 0.52
C LEU A 47 -8.45 16.14 1.60
N LEU A 48 -7.91 15.41 2.57
CA LEU A 48 -7.03 15.97 3.60
C LEU A 48 -5.80 16.61 2.96
N GLY A 49 -5.11 15.91 2.04
CA GLY A 49 -4.00 16.49 1.29
C GLY A 49 -4.40 17.75 0.53
N ARG A 50 -5.55 17.72 -0.15
CA ARG A 50 -6.02 18.84 -0.98
C ARG A 50 -6.40 20.09 -0.20
N TYR A 51 -7.09 19.93 0.92
CA TYR A 51 -7.63 21.06 1.68
C TYR A 51 -6.73 21.50 2.83
N VAL A 52 -6.08 20.57 3.53
CA VAL A 52 -5.24 20.88 4.70
C VAL A 52 -3.83 21.28 4.28
N ALA A 53 -3.28 20.66 3.24
CA ALA A 53 -1.89 20.90 2.82
C ALA A 53 -1.76 21.80 1.58
N ARG A 54 -2.80 22.57 1.22
CA ARG A 54 -2.83 23.39 0.00
C ARG A 54 -1.72 24.45 -0.06
N ASP A 55 -1.47 25.14 1.05
CA ASP A 55 -0.39 26.13 1.13
C ASP A 55 1.00 25.50 1.13
N TRP A 56 1.13 24.30 1.68
CA TRP A 56 2.35 23.52 1.58
C TRP A 56 2.59 23.06 0.14
N ALA A 57 1.58 22.53 -0.55
CA ALA A 57 1.63 22.10 -1.95
C ALA A 57 2.11 23.23 -2.86
N ASN A 58 1.49 24.40 -2.76
CA ASN A 58 1.85 25.58 -3.55
C ASN A 58 3.32 26.00 -3.31
N ARG A 59 3.82 25.88 -2.07
CA ARG A 59 5.22 26.15 -1.74
C ARG A 59 6.16 25.10 -2.33
N GLN A 60 5.80 23.82 -2.30
CA GLN A 60 6.62 22.74 -2.88
C GLN A 60 6.71 22.84 -4.40
N ILE A 61 5.59 23.12 -5.08
CA ILE A 61 5.56 23.30 -6.54
C ILE A 61 6.48 24.44 -6.97
N LYS A 62 6.48 25.56 -6.23
CA LYS A 62 7.39 26.69 -6.48
C LYS A 62 8.85 26.39 -6.15
N ARG A 63 9.10 25.51 -5.18
CA ARG A 63 10.44 25.16 -4.70
C ARG A 63 11.13 24.10 -5.55
N TYR A 64 10.38 23.20 -6.18
CA TYR A 64 10.92 22.05 -6.91
C TYR A 64 10.34 21.94 -8.33
N PRO A 65 11.13 22.22 -9.38
CA PRO A 65 10.67 22.14 -10.78
C PRO A 65 10.16 20.74 -11.18
N ALA A 66 10.68 19.68 -10.56
CA ALA A 66 10.22 18.31 -10.78
C ALA A 66 8.75 18.11 -10.36
N PHE A 67 8.29 18.79 -9.30
CA PHE A 67 6.89 18.72 -8.86
C PHE A 67 5.94 19.36 -9.87
N LEU A 68 6.36 20.45 -10.51
CA LEU A 68 5.55 21.11 -11.54
C LEU A 68 5.30 20.17 -12.72
N ARG A 69 6.32 19.44 -13.18
CA ARG A 69 6.20 18.45 -14.26
C ARG A 69 5.24 17.31 -13.90
N ILE A 70 5.28 16.86 -12.64
CA ILE A 70 4.35 15.85 -12.13
C ILE A 70 2.94 16.40 -12.09
N ASP A 71 2.73 17.63 -11.60
CA ASP A 71 1.42 18.26 -11.53
C ASP A 71 0.77 18.44 -12.92
N GLU A 72 1.55 18.88 -13.91
CA GLU A 72 1.11 18.98 -15.31
C GLU A 72 0.77 17.62 -15.91
N ALA A 73 1.63 16.61 -15.70
CA ALA A 73 1.35 15.25 -16.16
C ALA A 73 0.09 14.67 -15.50
N MET A 74 -0.15 14.99 -14.23
CA MET A 74 -1.37 14.60 -13.51
C MET A 74 -2.62 15.33 -14.00
N ALA A 75 -2.49 16.56 -14.50
CA ALA A 75 -3.60 17.30 -15.11
C ALA A 75 -4.06 16.67 -16.43
N ILE A 76 -3.13 16.21 -17.27
CA ILE A 76 -3.44 15.68 -18.62
C ILE A 76 -3.68 14.15 -18.59
N HIS A 77 -2.89 13.42 -17.80
CA HIS A 77 -2.86 11.96 -17.79
C HIS A 77 -3.07 11.34 -16.40
N GLY A 78 -3.70 12.09 -15.48
CA GLY A 78 -3.86 11.69 -14.07
C GLY A 78 -4.42 10.29 -13.87
N TRP A 79 -5.45 9.88 -14.63
CA TRP A 79 -5.99 8.52 -14.51
C TRP A 79 -5.00 7.43 -14.89
N LYS A 80 -4.16 7.64 -15.92
CA LYS A 80 -3.14 6.64 -16.33
C LYS A 80 -2.08 6.50 -15.24
N ILE A 81 -1.65 7.63 -14.68
CA ILE A 81 -0.64 7.66 -13.62
C ILE A 81 -1.18 6.95 -12.37
N VAL A 82 -2.42 7.26 -11.96
CA VAL A 82 -3.07 6.58 -10.83
C VAL A 82 -3.24 5.10 -11.13
N ALA A 83 -3.72 4.70 -12.31
CA ALA A 83 -3.88 3.30 -12.67
C ALA A 83 -2.55 2.52 -12.56
N LEU A 84 -1.49 3.02 -13.19
CA LEU A 84 -0.17 2.37 -13.20
C LEU A 84 0.43 2.25 -11.79
N THR A 85 0.27 3.29 -10.98
CA THR A 85 0.76 3.30 -9.59
C THR A 85 -0.09 2.45 -8.65
N ARG A 86 -1.38 2.23 -8.94
CA ARG A 86 -2.21 1.25 -8.18
C ARG A 86 -1.90 -0.19 -8.54
N LEU A 87 -1.55 -0.45 -9.80
CA LEU A 87 -1.10 -1.77 -10.25
C LEU A 87 0.33 -2.07 -9.82
N SER A 88 1.15 -1.04 -9.58
CA SER A 88 2.52 -1.19 -9.11
C SER A 88 2.60 -1.23 -7.57
N PRO A 89 3.18 -2.28 -6.96
CA PRO A 89 3.40 -2.33 -5.52
C PRO A 89 4.59 -1.49 -5.05
N ALA A 90 5.30 -0.81 -5.97
CA ALA A 90 6.56 -0.13 -5.67
C ALA A 90 6.41 1.12 -4.77
N PHE A 91 5.20 1.65 -4.65
CA PHE A 91 4.96 2.94 -4.01
C PHE A 91 4.11 2.82 -2.74
N PRO A 92 4.51 3.47 -1.63
CA PRO A 92 3.72 3.48 -0.40
C PRO A 92 2.32 4.10 -0.62
N TYR A 93 1.28 3.35 -0.30
CA TYR A 93 -0.11 3.70 -0.58
C TYR A 93 -0.53 5.04 0.03
N ALA A 94 -0.18 5.28 1.30
CA ALA A 94 -0.54 6.50 2.01
C ALA A 94 0.14 7.74 1.43
N VAL A 95 1.44 7.67 1.11
CA VAL A 95 2.18 8.78 0.47
C VAL A 95 1.53 9.18 -0.84
N LEU A 96 1.19 8.19 -1.67
CA LEU A 96 0.52 8.44 -2.95
C LEU A 96 -0.82 9.13 -2.76
N ASN A 97 -1.66 8.67 -1.82
CA ASN A 97 -3.00 9.23 -1.61
C ASN A 97 -2.95 10.71 -1.23
N TYR A 98 -2.08 11.08 -0.30
CA TYR A 98 -1.87 12.48 0.06
C TYR A 98 -1.26 13.26 -1.11
N GLY A 99 -0.25 12.68 -1.78
CA GLY A 99 0.44 13.28 -2.92
C GLY A 99 -0.52 13.65 -4.05
N TYR A 100 -1.44 12.76 -4.42
CA TYR A 100 -2.45 13.06 -5.45
C TYR A 100 -3.37 14.20 -5.06
N GLY A 101 -3.69 14.36 -3.77
CA GLY A 101 -4.49 15.48 -3.27
C GLY A 101 -3.86 16.85 -3.55
N LEU A 102 -2.52 16.89 -3.62
CA LEU A 102 -1.73 18.09 -3.90
C LEU A 102 -1.60 18.41 -5.39
N THR A 103 -1.93 17.45 -6.26
CA THR A 103 -1.87 17.63 -7.73
C THR A 103 -3.19 18.21 -8.26
N ARG A 104 -3.29 18.44 -9.58
CA ARG A 104 -4.53 18.93 -10.24
C ARG A 104 -5.54 17.85 -10.65
N ILE A 105 -5.31 16.57 -10.36
CA ILE A 105 -6.26 15.52 -10.74
C ILE A 105 -7.65 15.74 -10.10
N GLY A 106 -8.73 15.50 -10.86
CA GLY A 106 -10.09 15.60 -10.34
C GLY A 106 -10.39 14.52 -9.28
N PHE A 107 -11.15 14.87 -8.24
CA PHE A 107 -11.52 13.92 -7.17
C PHE A 107 -12.26 12.70 -7.70
N GLY A 108 -13.30 12.91 -8.53
CA GLY A 108 -14.08 11.80 -9.12
C GLY A 108 -13.21 10.88 -9.98
N GLN A 109 -12.35 11.46 -10.82
CA GLN A 109 -11.43 10.69 -11.67
C GLN A 109 -10.47 9.86 -10.82
N TYR A 110 -9.92 10.43 -9.74
CA TYR A 110 -9.05 9.72 -8.80
C TYR A 110 -9.77 8.57 -8.10
N VAL A 111 -10.97 8.80 -7.57
CA VAL A 111 -11.76 7.80 -6.84
C VAL A 111 -12.17 6.64 -7.75
N LEU A 112 -12.71 6.94 -8.94
CA LEU A 112 -13.12 5.93 -9.90
C LEU A 112 -11.93 5.09 -10.39
N THR A 113 -10.82 5.76 -10.74
CA THR A 113 -9.61 5.05 -11.19
C THR A 113 -9.05 4.19 -10.06
N THR A 114 -8.99 4.71 -8.83
CA THR A 114 -8.49 3.95 -7.67
C THR A 114 -9.36 2.72 -7.42
N GLY A 115 -10.69 2.87 -7.36
CA GLY A 115 -11.59 1.74 -7.16
C GLY A 115 -11.46 0.67 -8.25
N LEU A 116 -11.41 1.10 -9.52
CA LEU A 116 -11.34 0.19 -10.66
C LEU A 116 -10.01 -0.56 -10.73
N PHE A 117 -8.88 0.15 -10.61
CA PHE A 117 -7.56 -0.45 -10.77
C PHE A 117 -7.05 -1.18 -9.52
N MET A 118 -7.71 -1.00 -8.37
CA MET A 118 -7.45 -1.81 -7.18
C MET A 118 -8.18 -3.15 -7.17
N LEU A 119 -9.19 -3.36 -8.04
CA LEU A 119 -9.96 -4.61 -8.09
C LEU A 119 -9.09 -5.87 -8.22
N PRO A 120 -8.12 -5.94 -9.16
CA PRO A 120 -7.29 -7.15 -9.31
C PRO A 120 -6.47 -7.44 -8.05
N GLY A 121 -5.88 -6.41 -7.45
CA GLY A 121 -5.11 -6.54 -6.21
C GLY A 121 -5.99 -6.95 -5.03
N ALA A 122 -7.16 -6.32 -4.87
CA ALA A 122 -8.11 -6.66 -3.82
C ALA A 122 -8.61 -8.10 -3.94
N PHE A 123 -8.92 -8.56 -5.16
CA PHE A 123 -9.29 -9.94 -5.43
C PHE A 123 -8.16 -10.91 -5.07
N LEU A 124 -6.93 -10.63 -5.50
CA LEU A 124 -5.78 -11.48 -5.22
C LEU A 124 -5.54 -11.62 -3.71
N TYR A 125 -5.48 -10.51 -2.97
CA TYR A 125 -5.22 -10.53 -1.54
C TYR A 125 -6.37 -11.16 -0.73
N THR A 126 -7.62 -10.91 -1.11
CA THR A 126 -8.77 -11.55 -0.44
C THR A 126 -8.87 -13.03 -0.79
N ASN A 127 -8.44 -13.45 -1.99
CA ASN A 127 -8.35 -14.86 -2.36
C ASN A 127 -7.32 -15.60 -1.50
N ILE A 128 -6.11 -15.05 -1.37
CA ILE A 128 -5.07 -15.56 -0.46
C ILE A 128 -5.63 -15.66 0.96
N GLY A 129 -6.28 -14.60 1.44
CA GLY A 129 -6.93 -14.57 2.75
C GLY A 129 -7.99 -15.66 2.91
N SER A 130 -8.87 -15.82 1.93
CA SER A 130 -9.96 -16.81 1.95
C SER A 130 -9.44 -18.25 1.94
N MET A 131 -8.35 -18.53 1.22
CA MET A 131 -7.70 -19.83 1.24
C MET A 131 -7.10 -20.10 2.62
N ALA A 132 -6.35 -19.14 3.17
CA ALA A 132 -5.77 -19.26 4.51
C ALA A 132 -6.86 -19.44 5.59
N GLY A 133 -7.92 -18.65 5.56
CA GLY A 133 -9.07 -18.77 6.47
C GLY A 133 -9.78 -20.11 6.33
N GLY A 134 -9.88 -20.64 5.11
CA GLY A 134 -10.42 -21.97 4.83
C GLY A 134 -9.58 -23.10 5.44
N VAL A 135 -8.26 -23.03 5.34
CA VAL A 135 -7.33 -23.98 5.97
C VAL A 135 -7.47 -23.93 7.49
N ILE A 136 -7.46 -22.73 8.08
CA ILE A 136 -7.62 -22.53 9.53
C ILE A 136 -8.94 -23.12 10.04
N ARG A 137 -10.04 -22.91 9.30
CA ARG A 137 -11.37 -23.41 9.70
C ARG A 137 -11.55 -24.92 9.52
N ARG A 138 -10.77 -25.53 8.63
CA ARG A 138 -10.75 -26.99 8.38
C ARG A 138 -9.79 -27.74 9.30
N ALA A 139 -8.81 -27.08 9.89
CA ALA A 139 -7.96 -27.68 10.91
C ALA A 139 -8.85 -28.16 12.07
N ARG A 140 -8.94 -29.49 12.24
CA ARG A 140 -9.77 -30.13 13.28
C ARG A 140 -8.92 -30.68 14.42
N THR A 141 -7.63 -30.90 14.18
CA THR A 141 -6.73 -31.47 15.17
C THR A 141 -5.77 -30.42 15.73
N THR A 142 -5.40 -30.58 17.01
CA THR A 142 -4.41 -29.74 17.68
C THR A 142 -3.06 -29.77 16.96
N ALA A 143 -2.70 -30.90 16.35
CA ALA A 143 -1.50 -31.04 15.54
C ALA A 143 -1.51 -30.11 14.31
N GLU A 144 -2.61 -30.07 13.55
CA GLU A 144 -2.73 -29.17 12.39
C GLU A 144 -2.63 -27.70 12.79
N LEU A 145 -3.23 -27.31 13.92
CA LEU A 145 -3.13 -25.95 14.47
C LEU A 145 -1.70 -25.61 14.91
N VAL A 146 -0.99 -26.55 15.53
CA VAL A 146 0.42 -26.38 15.94
C VAL A 146 1.33 -26.28 14.71
N PHE A 147 1.12 -27.09 13.67
CA PHE A 147 1.88 -26.97 12.42
C PHE A 147 1.62 -25.65 11.70
N LEU A 148 0.39 -25.17 11.71
CA LEU A 148 0.01 -23.87 11.11
C LEU A 148 0.64 -22.71 11.90
N GLY A 149 0.59 -22.77 13.23
CA GLY A 149 1.27 -21.81 14.10
C GLY A 149 2.80 -21.82 13.93
N ALA A 150 3.41 -23.01 13.86
CA ALA A 150 4.83 -23.17 13.60
C ALA A 150 5.25 -22.64 12.22
N GLY A 151 4.44 -22.85 11.19
CA GLY A 151 4.67 -22.31 9.85
C GLY A 151 4.64 -20.78 9.81
N ILE A 152 3.69 -20.15 10.53
CA ILE A 152 3.63 -18.68 10.66
C ILE A 152 4.89 -18.17 11.37
N LEU A 153 5.28 -18.79 12.49
CA LEU A 153 6.49 -18.41 13.24
C LEU A 153 7.75 -18.58 12.39
N ALA A 154 7.88 -19.68 11.65
CA ALA A 154 8.99 -19.91 10.75
C ALA A 154 9.04 -18.85 9.64
N THR A 155 7.91 -18.47 9.06
CA THR A 155 7.82 -17.43 8.01
C THR A 155 8.27 -16.06 8.54
N ILE A 156 7.83 -15.71 9.75
CA ILE A 156 8.25 -14.46 10.43
C ILE A 156 9.76 -14.50 10.69
N ALA A 157 10.28 -15.61 11.23
CA ALA A 157 11.70 -15.76 11.50
C ALA A 157 12.55 -15.63 10.22
N VAL A 158 12.15 -16.30 9.14
CA VAL A 158 12.83 -16.21 7.84
C VAL A 158 12.79 -14.79 7.30
N THR A 159 11.64 -14.12 7.37
CA THR A 159 11.50 -12.73 6.90
C THR A 159 12.44 -11.80 7.69
N ILE A 160 12.50 -11.95 9.01
CA ILE A 160 13.42 -11.16 9.86
C ILE A 160 14.88 -11.45 9.50
N ILE A 161 15.26 -12.72 9.34
CA ILE A 161 16.63 -13.11 8.99
C ILE A 161 17.03 -12.53 7.64
N VAL A 162 16.16 -12.69 6.62
CA VAL A 162 16.39 -12.17 5.27
C VAL A 162 16.47 -10.64 5.27
N SER A 163 15.57 -9.95 5.97
CA SER A 163 15.62 -8.48 6.08
C SER A 163 16.89 -8.01 6.78
N ARG A 164 17.34 -8.68 7.84
CA ARG A 164 18.60 -8.34 8.51
C ARG A 164 19.81 -8.58 7.61
N PHE A 165 19.80 -9.69 6.88
CA PHE A 165 20.87 -10.01 5.94
C PHE A 165 20.93 -9.01 4.77
N ALA A 166 19.78 -8.69 4.17
CA ALA A 166 19.67 -7.71 3.10
C ALA A 166 20.16 -6.31 3.52
N ASN A 167 19.80 -5.86 4.73
CA ASN A 167 20.30 -4.59 5.26
C ASN A 167 21.80 -4.63 5.56
N SER A 168 22.33 -5.75 6.06
CA SER A 168 23.76 -5.88 6.30
C SER A 168 24.60 -5.81 5.02
N SER A 169 24.09 -6.33 3.90
CA SER A 169 24.74 -6.23 2.59
C SER A 169 24.67 -4.81 2.00
N LEU A 170 23.56 -4.09 2.25
CA LEU A 170 23.44 -2.68 1.86
C LEU A 170 24.41 -1.79 2.64
N ASP A 171 24.55 -2.00 3.95
CA ASP A 171 25.46 -1.24 4.81
C ASP A 171 26.93 -1.45 4.44
N GLN A 172 27.32 -2.67 4.07
CA GLN A 172 28.67 -2.97 3.59
C GLN A 172 28.97 -2.27 2.26
N THR A 173 28.01 -2.27 1.34
CA THR A 173 28.17 -1.64 0.02
C THR A 173 28.23 -0.10 0.13
N LEU A 174 27.39 0.48 1.01
CA LEU A 174 27.41 1.93 1.29
C LEU A 174 28.72 2.34 1.99
N SER A 175 29.20 1.54 2.94
CA SER A 175 30.46 1.82 3.66
C SER A 175 31.68 1.70 2.74
N ALA A 176 31.73 0.71 1.85
CA ALA A 176 32.80 0.57 0.85
C ALA A 176 32.85 1.77 -0.11
N LYS A 177 31.69 2.18 -0.63
CA LYS A 177 31.58 3.31 -1.56
C LYS A 177 31.90 4.67 -0.92
N ASN A 178 31.61 4.84 0.37
CA ASN A 178 31.97 6.06 1.10
C ASN A 178 33.48 6.13 1.38
N LYS A 179 34.10 4.98 1.66
CA LYS A 179 35.55 4.87 1.90
C LYS A 179 36.38 5.17 0.64
N GLU A 180 35.90 4.77 -0.54
CA GLU A 180 36.49 5.17 -1.84
C GLU A 180 36.36 6.68 -2.10
N ARG A 181 35.24 7.31 -1.70
CA ARG A 181 35.03 8.77 -1.86
C ARG A 181 35.84 9.64 -0.90
N THR A 182 36.22 9.14 0.27
CA THR A 182 37.05 9.89 1.23
C THR A 182 38.55 9.79 0.92
N ASN A 183 38.95 8.78 0.15
CA ASN A 183 40.34 8.52 -0.23
C ASN A 183 40.71 9.04 -1.64
N ALA A 184 39.79 9.71 -2.33
CA ALA A 184 39.98 10.36 -3.62
C ALA A 184 39.90 11.88 -3.48
#